data_AF-A0A0C1K1W5-F1
#
_entry.id   AF-A0A0C1K1W5-F1
#
_cell.length_a   1.000
_cell.length_b   1.000
_cell.length_c   1.000
_cell.angle_alpha   90.00
_cell.angle_beta   90.00
_cell.angle_gamma   90.00
#
_symmetry.space_group_name_H-M   'P 1'
#
loop_
_entity.id
_entity.type
_entity.pdbx_description
1 polymer ?
#
loop_
_entity_poly.entity_id
_entity_poly.type
_entity_poly.pdbx_seq_one_letter_code
_entity_poly.pdbx_strand_id
1 'polypeptide(L)'
;MTTGECIKLMVINELGFTSRPLYLEAQLYASKPVERLLGRACKSENISDDRLGRDLDRCYEYGCDAIFSAIALQACSKFNVNKKFQHLDTTSMSVQGQYFSEEQVPIITFGHSKDYRPDLKQFMISLICSQDGDVPLLAQALAGNTSDKSHFRKTLKELKSQIKDRSKPHYFVVDSAMYTAGTLKDPML
;
A
#
# COMPACT_ATOMS: atom_id res chain seq x y z
N MET A 1 24.26 4.01 -1.31
CA MET A 1 22.92 3.76 -0.73
C MET A 1 22.17 2.80 -1.63
N THR A 2 21.32 1.96 -1.04
CA THR A 2 20.38 1.09 -1.73
C THR A 2 18.99 1.74 -1.77
N THR A 3 18.10 1.25 -2.63
CA THR A 3 16.71 1.70 -2.68
C THR A 3 16.00 1.51 -1.33
N GLY A 4 16.17 0.36 -0.69
CA GLY A 4 15.55 0.10 0.62
C GLY A 4 16.01 1.06 1.73
N GLU A 5 17.23 1.61 1.64
CA GLU A 5 17.70 2.63 2.58
C GLU A 5 17.08 4.00 2.32
N CYS A 6 16.91 4.37 1.06
CA CYS A 6 16.16 5.58 0.69
C CYS A 6 14.71 5.50 1.19
N ILE A 7 14.03 4.38 0.93
CA ILE A 7 12.66 4.16 1.42
C ILE A 7 12.60 4.18 2.96
N LYS A 8 13.59 3.57 3.64
CA LYS A 8 13.68 3.65 5.11
C LYS A 8 13.79 5.09 5.59
N LEU A 9 14.57 5.95 4.93
CA LEU A 9 14.66 7.36 5.30
C LEU A 9 13.31 8.05 5.10
N MET A 10 12.64 7.89 3.96
CA MET A 10 11.31 8.47 3.73
C MET A 10 10.31 8.09 4.84
N VAL A 11 10.27 6.80 5.21
CA VAL A 11 9.44 6.32 6.32
C VAL A 11 9.80 6.99 7.65
N ILE A 12 11.09 7.24 7.92
CA ILE A 12 11.53 7.94 9.14
C ILE A 12 11.08 9.41 9.13
N ASN A 13 11.13 10.11 7.98
CA ASN A 13 10.65 11.48 7.86
C ASN A 13 9.13 11.57 8.16
N GLU A 14 8.35 10.63 7.62
CA GLU A 14 6.90 10.52 7.85
C GLU A 14 6.55 10.20 9.31
N LEU A 15 7.34 9.33 9.97
CA LEU A 15 6.99 8.84 11.31
C LEU A 15 7.36 9.78 12.47
N GLY A 16 8.23 10.78 12.31
CA GLY A 16 8.80 11.37 13.53
C GLY A 16 9.64 12.64 13.48
N PHE A 17 9.63 13.44 12.41
CA PHE A 17 10.45 14.67 12.44
C PHE A 17 9.74 15.93 12.00
N THR A 18 9.19 15.98 10.77
CA THR A 18 8.61 17.22 10.24
C THR A 18 7.59 17.01 9.13
N SER A 19 7.35 15.76 8.68
CA SER A 19 6.56 15.45 7.47
C SER A 19 6.92 16.38 6.30
N ARG A 20 8.24 16.53 6.06
CA ARG A 20 8.72 17.42 5.01
C ARG A 20 8.41 16.81 3.65
N PRO A 21 7.99 17.61 2.67
CA PRO A 21 7.80 17.11 1.32
C PRO A 21 9.12 16.61 0.74
N LEU A 22 9.05 15.68 -0.23
CA LEU A 22 10.19 14.97 -0.82
C LEU A 22 11.34 15.90 -1.25
N TYR A 23 11.02 17.05 -1.87
CA TYR A 23 12.00 18.03 -2.33
C TYR A 23 12.75 18.76 -1.19
N LEU A 24 12.31 18.63 0.06
CA LEU A 24 12.97 19.17 1.25
C LEU A 24 13.62 18.09 2.14
N GLU A 25 13.52 16.81 1.79
CA GLU A 25 14.12 15.72 2.57
C GLU A 25 15.65 15.78 2.58
N ALA A 26 16.27 16.10 1.44
CA ALA A 26 17.74 16.25 1.38
C ALA A 26 18.24 17.28 2.42
N GLN A 27 17.53 18.40 2.54
CA GLN A 27 17.84 19.44 3.53
C GLN A 27 17.59 18.99 4.97
N LEU A 28 16.55 18.17 5.19
CA LEU A 28 16.28 17.58 6.50
C LEU A 28 17.49 16.78 6.97
N TYR A 29 17.94 15.83 6.14
CA TYR A 29 19.00 14.88 6.51
C TYR A 29 20.39 15.48 6.58
N ALA A 30 20.64 16.65 5.99
CA ALA A 30 21.88 17.39 6.19
C ALA A 30 22.17 17.72 7.68
N SER A 31 21.12 17.84 8.49
CA SER A 31 21.22 18.14 9.93
C SER A 31 21.00 16.92 10.84
N LYS A 32 20.81 15.72 10.29
CA LYS A 32 20.45 14.51 11.04
C LYS A 32 21.58 13.49 11.02
N PRO A 33 21.71 12.65 12.05
CA PRO A 33 22.73 11.61 12.09
C PRO A 33 22.35 10.42 11.18
N VAL A 34 22.43 10.60 9.85
CA VAL A 34 22.05 9.60 8.83
C VAL A 34 22.72 8.25 9.07
N GLU A 35 24.01 8.27 9.44
CA GLU A 35 24.77 7.05 9.71
C GLU A 35 24.19 6.23 10.86
N ARG A 36 23.70 6.92 11.90
CA ARG A 36 23.05 6.28 13.04
C ARG A 36 21.67 5.72 12.68
N LEU A 37 20.93 6.42 11.83
CA LEU A 37 19.61 5.97 11.34
C LEU A 37 19.73 4.74 10.44
N LEU A 38 20.78 4.68 9.62
CA LEU A 38 21.03 3.56 8.72
C LEU A 38 21.87 2.43 9.35
N GLY A 39 22.56 2.69 10.46
CA GLY A 39 23.47 1.75 11.11
C GLY A 39 24.76 1.48 10.33
N ARG A 40 25.16 2.39 9.44
CA ARG A 40 26.40 2.30 8.64
C ARG A 40 26.88 3.67 8.17
N ALA A 41 28.16 3.76 7.79
CA ALA A 41 28.73 4.98 7.22
C ALA A 41 27.96 5.43 5.98
N CYS A 42 27.48 6.67 5.97
CA CYS A 42 26.67 7.25 4.90
C CYS A 42 26.67 8.77 4.98
N LYS A 43 27.28 9.39 3.97
CA LYS A 43 27.24 10.83 3.77
C LYS A 43 25.83 11.32 3.41
N SER A 44 25.37 12.38 4.04
CA SER A 44 24.05 13.00 3.80
C SER A 44 23.91 13.54 2.38
N GLU A 45 25.01 13.92 1.75
CA GLU A 45 25.09 14.39 0.36
C GLU A 45 24.68 13.31 -0.66
N ASN A 46 24.62 12.04 -0.25
CA ASN A 46 24.09 10.96 -1.08
C ASN A 46 22.56 10.94 -1.13
N ILE A 47 21.88 11.78 -0.34
CA ILE A 47 20.42 11.91 -0.29
C ILE A 47 20.04 13.16 -1.09
N SER A 48 19.40 12.95 -2.23
CA SER A 48 18.82 14.01 -3.06
C SER A 48 17.38 13.65 -3.43
N ASP A 49 16.56 14.66 -3.68
CA ASP A 49 15.19 14.52 -4.17
C ASP A 49 15.13 13.72 -5.48
N ASP A 50 16.05 13.96 -6.43
CA ASP A 50 16.19 13.16 -7.66
C ASP A 50 16.37 11.67 -7.37
N ARG A 51 17.22 11.34 -6.39
CA ARG A 51 17.52 9.95 -6.03
C ARG A 51 16.30 9.31 -5.38
N LEU A 52 15.69 10.03 -4.45
CA LEU A 52 14.50 9.63 -3.73
C LEU A 52 13.34 9.37 -4.71
N GLY A 53 13.10 10.28 -5.66
CA GLY A 53 12.11 10.10 -6.74
C GLY A 53 12.36 8.85 -7.56
N ARG A 54 13.58 8.65 -8.08
CA ARG A 54 13.94 7.43 -8.85
C ARG A 54 13.77 6.15 -8.03
N ASP A 55 13.96 6.20 -6.73
CA ASP A 55 13.76 5.04 -5.85
C ASP A 55 12.26 4.74 -5.63
N LEU A 56 11.39 5.76 -5.63
CA LEU A 56 9.93 5.56 -5.68
C LEU A 56 9.49 4.98 -7.04
N ASP A 57 10.06 5.45 -8.15
CA ASP A 57 9.78 4.90 -9.48
C ASP A 57 10.11 3.42 -9.54
N ARG A 58 11.26 3.00 -9.00
CA ARG A 58 11.64 1.57 -8.89
C ARG A 58 10.64 0.77 -8.06
N CYS A 59 10.12 1.33 -6.97
CA CYS A 59 9.08 0.68 -6.18
C CYS A 59 7.79 0.51 -6.99
N TYR A 60 7.41 1.53 -7.76
CA TYR A 60 6.24 1.48 -8.63
C TYR A 60 6.42 0.44 -9.74
N GLU A 61 7.56 0.42 -10.44
CA GLU A 61 7.89 -0.55 -11.49
C GLU A 61 7.86 -2.00 -10.99
N TYR A 62 8.30 -2.24 -9.75
CA TYR A 62 8.26 -3.57 -9.13
C TYR A 62 6.84 -3.97 -8.69
N GLY A 63 6.05 -3.02 -8.21
CA GLY A 63 4.71 -3.24 -7.65
C GLY A 63 4.66 -2.95 -6.15
N CYS A 64 4.04 -1.82 -5.78
CA CYS A 64 3.94 -1.37 -4.40
C CYS A 64 3.19 -2.36 -3.48
N ASP A 65 2.15 -3.01 -4.01
CA ASP A 65 1.36 -4.03 -3.30
C ASP A 65 2.18 -5.28 -2.98
N ALA A 66 3.02 -5.75 -3.92
CA ALA A 66 3.94 -6.85 -3.70
C ALA A 66 4.99 -6.52 -2.64
N ILE A 67 5.59 -5.32 -2.70
CA ILE A 67 6.56 -4.84 -1.70
C ILE A 67 5.91 -4.79 -0.32
N PHE A 68 4.75 -4.13 -0.23
CA PHE A 68 4.01 -3.98 1.02
C PHE A 68 3.72 -5.33 1.66
N SER A 69 3.16 -6.25 0.87
CA SER A 69 2.75 -7.55 1.40
C SER A 69 3.94 -8.40 1.84
N ALA A 70 5.05 -8.35 1.11
CA ALA A 70 6.28 -9.04 1.52
C ALA A 70 6.78 -8.54 2.88
N ILE A 71 6.81 -7.22 3.09
CA ILE A 71 7.21 -6.60 4.36
C ILE A 71 6.21 -6.95 5.47
N ALA A 72 4.91 -6.81 5.20
CA ALA A 72 3.84 -7.10 6.15
C ALA A 72 3.85 -8.55 6.62
N LEU A 73 3.99 -9.52 5.70
CA LEU A 73 4.05 -10.94 6.03
C LEU A 73 5.31 -11.29 6.84
N GLN A 74 6.45 -10.67 6.52
CA GLN A 74 7.67 -10.84 7.29
C GLN A 74 7.52 -10.29 8.72
N ALA A 75 6.91 -9.10 8.86
CA ALA A 75 6.60 -8.52 10.17
C ALA A 75 5.64 -9.43 10.96
N CYS A 76 4.56 -9.91 10.32
CA CYS A 76 3.62 -10.83 10.94
C CYS A 76 4.28 -12.13 11.40
N SER A 77 5.24 -12.66 10.63
CA SER A 77 6.02 -13.84 11.05
C SER A 77 6.91 -13.53 12.25
N LYS A 78 7.55 -12.36 12.27
CA LYS A 78 8.45 -11.95 13.36
C LYS A 78 7.70 -11.72 14.67
N PHE A 79 6.50 -11.16 14.60
CA PHE A 79 5.67 -10.83 15.76
C PHE A 79 4.60 -11.90 16.08
N ASN A 80 4.62 -13.03 15.36
CA ASN A 80 3.67 -14.14 15.53
C ASN A 80 2.19 -13.73 15.38
N VAL A 81 1.90 -12.76 14.51
CA VAL A 81 0.54 -12.27 14.25
C VAL A 81 -0.32 -13.39 13.66
N ASN A 82 -1.47 -13.63 14.28
CA ASN A 82 -2.42 -14.62 13.83
C ASN A 82 -3.20 -14.12 12.60
N LYS A 83 -3.14 -14.89 11.51
CA LYS A 83 -3.73 -14.54 10.20
C LYS A 83 -4.84 -15.53 9.80
N LYS A 84 -5.49 -16.16 10.78
CA LYS A 84 -6.56 -17.14 10.55
C LYS A 84 -7.78 -16.50 9.90
N PHE A 85 -8.15 -15.31 10.33
CA PHE A 85 -9.24 -14.51 9.77
C PHE A 85 -8.65 -13.24 9.17
N GLN A 86 -9.09 -12.92 7.97
CA GLN A 86 -8.53 -11.85 7.17
C GLN A 86 -9.67 -10.99 6.66
N HIS A 87 -9.72 -9.75 7.13
CA HIS A 87 -10.77 -8.80 6.85
C HIS A 87 -10.38 -8.00 5.61
N LEU A 88 -11.17 -8.10 4.55
CA LEU A 88 -10.97 -7.30 3.35
C LEU A 88 -12.06 -6.23 3.28
N ASP A 89 -11.63 -4.98 3.20
CA ASP A 89 -12.50 -3.84 2.96
C ASP A 89 -11.89 -2.89 1.92
N THR A 90 -12.74 -2.08 1.30
CA THR A 90 -12.34 -1.06 0.34
C THR A 90 -12.84 0.31 0.78
N THR A 91 -11.99 1.32 0.64
CA THR A 91 -12.34 2.71 0.94
C THR A 91 -11.93 3.63 -0.20
N SER A 92 -12.72 4.68 -0.40
CA SER A 92 -12.45 5.73 -1.37
C SER A 92 -11.67 6.88 -0.73
N MET A 93 -10.65 7.38 -1.42
CA MET A 93 -9.91 8.58 -1.05
C MET A 93 -10.21 9.69 -2.08
N SER A 94 -10.88 10.74 -1.64
CA SER A 94 -11.18 11.92 -2.48
C SER A 94 -9.98 12.83 -2.59
N VAL A 95 -9.76 13.39 -3.78
CA VAL A 95 -8.64 14.31 -4.07
C VAL A 95 -9.10 15.53 -4.86
N GLN A 96 -8.37 16.64 -4.68
CA GLN A 96 -8.58 17.90 -5.38
C GLN A 96 -7.32 18.27 -6.16
N GLY A 97 -7.47 18.64 -7.43
CA GLY A 97 -6.33 19.01 -8.28
C GLY A 97 -6.54 18.69 -9.76
N GLN A 98 -5.60 19.17 -10.57
CA GLN A 98 -5.56 18.91 -12.00
C GLN A 98 -4.79 17.60 -12.29
N TYR A 99 -5.47 16.47 -12.13
CA TYR A 99 -4.92 15.13 -12.39
C TYR A 99 -5.07 14.62 -13.83
N PHE A 100 -5.84 15.34 -14.66
CA PHE A 100 -5.98 15.02 -16.08
C PHE A 100 -4.97 15.86 -16.85
N SER A 101 -3.72 15.40 -16.92
CA SER A 101 -2.62 15.98 -17.70
C SER A 101 -2.12 14.96 -18.72
N GLU A 102 -1.10 15.31 -19.52
CA GLU A 102 -0.45 14.39 -20.47
C GLU A 102 0.18 13.17 -19.76
N GLU A 103 0.63 13.34 -18.52
CA GLU A 103 1.06 12.28 -17.60
C GLU A 103 -0.15 11.80 -16.76
N GLN A 104 -1.12 11.15 -17.40
CA GLN A 104 -2.31 10.65 -16.70
C GLN A 104 -1.92 9.71 -15.56
N VAL A 105 -2.49 9.94 -14.38
CA VAL A 105 -2.51 8.96 -13.28
C VAL A 105 -3.80 8.15 -13.41
N PRO A 106 -3.80 6.99 -14.09
CA PRO A 106 -5.02 6.32 -14.54
C PRO A 106 -5.94 5.86 -13.40
N ILE A 107 -5.43 5.79 -12.16
CA ILE A 107 -6.21 5.40 -11.00
C ILE A 107 -7.06 6.56 -10.43
N ILE A 108 -6.71 7.81 -10.72
CA ILE A 108 -7.47 8.96 -10.21
C ILE A 108 -8.57 9.30 -11.21
N THR A 109 -9.83 9.02 -10.83
CA THR A 109 -11.00 9.24 -11.69
C THR A 109 -12.24 9.54 -10.87
N PHE A 110 -13.35 9.88 -11.52
CA PHE A 110 -14.65 9.98 -10.87
C PHE A 110 -15.23 8.59 -10.64
N GLY A 111 -16.04 8.43 -9.61
CA GLY A 111 -16.67 7.14 -9.30
C GLY A 111 -17.79 7.28 -8.28
N HIS A 112 -18.22 6.16 -7.71
CA HIS A 112 -19.25 6.15 -6.67
C HIS A 112 -18.66 6.57 -5.32
N SER A 113 -18.89 7.82 -4.92
CA SER A 113 -18.44 8.35 -3.62
C SER A 113 -19.29 7.82 -2.47
N LYS A 114 -18.70 7.14 -1.49
CA LYS A 114 -19.38 6.77 -0.22
C LYS A 114 -19.78 8.01 0.60
N ASP A 115 -19.04 9.11 0.46
CA ASP A 115 -19.30 10.40 1.13
C ASP A 115 -20.26 11.33 0.35
N TYR A 116 -20.98 10.82 -0.66
CA TYR A 116 -21.92 11.61 -1.49
C TYR A 116 -21.30 12.82 -2.20
N ARG A 117 -20.03 12.73 -2.61
CA ARG A 117 -19.28 13.74 -3.37
C ARG A 117 -18.88 13.26 -4.77
N PRO A 118 -19.85 13.01 -5.67
CA PRO A 118 -19.57 12.54 -7.03
C PRO A 118 -18.82 13.58 -7.89
N ASP A 119 -18.77 14.83 -7.43
CA ASP A 119 -18.03 15.93 -8.02
C ASP A 119 -16.51 15.88 -7.75
N LEU A 120 -16.07 15.02 -6.82
CA LEU A 120 -14.67 14.85 -6.49
C LEU A 120 -14.05 13.67 -7.25
N LYS A 121 -12.81 13.87 -7.66
CA LYS A 121 -11.98 12.78 -8.17
C LYS A 121 -11.55 11.92 -6.98
N GLN A 122 -11.33 10.64 -7.23
CA GLN A 122 -10.96 9.70 -6.19
C GLN A 122 -10.10 8.57 -6.75
N PHE A 123 -9.44 7.88 -5.83
CA PHE A 123 -8.91 6.54 -6.03
C PHE A 123 -9.41 5.66 -4.89
N MET A 124 -9.36 4.34 -5.04
CA MET A 124 -9.75 3.43 -3.97
C MET A 124 -8.52 2.75 -3.37
N ILE A 125 -8.58 2.45 -2.08
CA ILE A 125 -7.63 1.60 -1.37
C ILE A 125 -8.36 0.34 -0.95
N SER A 126 -7.81 -0.80 -1.33
CA SER A 126 -8.24 -2.12 -0.87
C SER A 126 -7.22 -2.65 0.11
N LEU A 127 -7.71 -3.06 1.28
CA LEU A 127 -6.88 -3.43 2.41
C LEU A 127 -7.34 -4.78 2.96
N ILE A 128 -6.38 -5.68 3.18
CA ILE A 128 -6.60 -6.90 3.94
C ILE A 128 -5.88 -6.79 5.27
N CYS A 129 -6.58 -6.95 6.38
CA CYS A 129 -6.02 -6.92 7.73
C CYS A 129 -6.19 -8.27 8.44
N SER A 130 -5.25 -8.62 9.32
CA SER A 130 -5.43 -9.75 10.24
C SER A 130 -6.46 -9.43 11.31
N GLN A 131 -7.17 -10.44 11.82
CA GLN A 131 -8.03 -10.24 12.99
C GLN A 131 -7.26 -9.94 14.27
N ASP A 132 -5.97 -10.25 14.28
CA ASP A 132 -5.08 -10.01 15.40
C ASP A 132 -4.45 -8.61 15.25
N GLY A 133 -4.97 -7.64 15.99
CA GLY A 133 -4.48 -6.27 16.04
C GLY A 133 -4.64 -5.46 14.75
N ASP A 134 -5.52 -5.89 13.84
CA ASP A 134 -5.82 -5.22 12.56
C ASP A 134 -4.58 -4.93 11.71
N VAL A 135 -3.55 -5.79 11.81
CA VAL A 135 -2.29 -5.59 11.09
C VAL A 135 -2.54 -5.74 9.58
N PRO A 136 -2.23 -4.72 8.77
CA PRO A 136 -2.33 -4.81 7.33
C PRO A 136 -1.45 -5.94 6.76
N LEU A 137 -2.02 -6.76 5.89
CA LEU A 137 -1.37 -7.88 5.21
C LEU A 137 -1.16 -7.61 3.72
N LEU A 138 -2.08 -6.89 3.09
CA LEU A 138 -2.05 -6.48 1.68
C LEU A 138 -2.73 -5.11 1.56
N ALA A 139 -2.14 -4.21 0.79
CA ALA A 139 -2.70 -2.92 0.45
C ALA A 139 -2.53 -2.68 -1.04
N GLN A 140 -3.61 -2.32 -1.74
CA GLN A 140 -3.59 -2.05 -3.18
C GLN A 140 -4.36 -0.76 -3.49
N ALA A 141 -3.75 0.11 -4.31
CA ALA A 141 -4.41 1.29 -4.86
C ALA A 141 -5.12 0.91 -6.17
N LEU A 142 -6.33 1.44 -6.37
CA LEU A 142 -7.21 1.09 -7.48
C LEU A 142 -7.81 2.33 -8.10
N ALA A 143 -8.32 2.18 -9.32
CA ALA A 143 -9.08 3.22 -9.97
C ALA A 143 -10.31 3.63 -9.14
N GLY A 144 -10.60 4.93 -9.07
CA GLY A 144 -11.72 5.48 -8.30
C GLY A 144 -13.11 4.98 -8.69
N ASN A 145 -13.26 4.35 -9.86
CA ASN A 145 -14.49 3.74 -10.36
C ASN A 145 -14.50 2.21 -10.24
N THR A 146 -13.56 1.62 -9.49
CA THR A 146 -13.48 0.18 -9.30
C THR A 146 -14.70 -0.34 -8.53
N SER A 147 -15.25 -1.47 -8.95
CA SER A 147 -16.35 -2.13 -8.23
C SER A 147 -15.82 -3.25 -7.34
N ASP A 148 -16.30 -3.30 -6.10
CA ASP A 148 -15.93 -4.35 -5.13
C ASP A 148 -16.20 -5.76 -5.66
N LYS A 149 -17.30 -5.93 -6.42
CA LYS A 149 -17.75 -7.22 -6.98
C LYS A 149 -16.71 -7.89 -7.89
N SER A 150 -15.92 -7.11 -8.63
CA SER A 150 -14.91 -7.62 -9.56
C SER A 150 -13.51 -7.62 -8.95
N HIS A 151 -13.17 -6.58 -8.18
CA HIS A 151 -11.83 -6.42 -7.64
C HIS A 151 -11.47 -7.49 -6.61
N PHE A 152 -12.37 -7.76 -5.66
CA PHE A 152 -12.13 -8.70 -4.56
C PHE A 152 -11.62 -10.07 -5.01
N ARG A 153 -12.12 -10.61 -6.14
CA ARG A 153 -11.68 -11.91 -6.65
C ARG A 153 -10.20 -11.91 -7.03
N LYS A 154 -9.71 -10.79 -7.58
CA LYS A 154 -8.30 -10.61 -7.91
C LYS A 154 -7.47 -10.51 -6.64
N THR A 155 -7.89 -9.67 -5.69
CA THR A 155 -7.23 -9.47 -4.39
C THR A 155 -7.05 -10.77 -3.62
N LEU A 156 -8.11 -11.58 -3.55
CA LEU A 156 -8.06 -12.86 -2.84
C LEU A 156 -7.16 -13.88 -3.53
N LYS A 157 -7.12 -13.92 -4.86
CA LYS A 157 -6.20 -14.79 -5.60
C LYS A 157 -4.74 -14.38 -5.35
N GLU A 158 -4.46 -13.08 -5.39
CA GLU A 158 -3.15 -12.52 -5.07
C GLU A 158 -2.74 -12.87 -3.64
N LEU A 159 -3.61 -12.65 -2.66
CA LEU A 159 -3.27 -12.97 -1.28
C LEU A 159 -3.10 -14.48 -1.04
N LYS A 160 -3.98 -15.33 -1.60
CA LYS A 160 -3.83 -16.80 -1.52
C LYS A 160 -2.52 -17.27 -2.17
N SER A 161 -2.00 -16.55 -3.16
CA SER A 161 -0.70 -16.87 -3.77
C SER A 161 0.48 -16.54 -2.83
N GLN A 162 0.31 -15.56 -1.95
CA GLN A 162 1.35 -15.11 -1.02
C GLN A 162 1.36 -15.91 0.29
N ILE A 163 0.23 -16.52 0.67
CA ILE A 163 0.15 -17.44 1.82
C ILE A 163 0.85 -18.76 1.46
N LYS A 164 2.11 -18.89 1.90
CA LYS A 164 2.94 -20.08 1.67
C LYS A 164 2.55 -21.27 2.54
N ASP A 165 2.11 -21.02 3.78
CA ASP A 165 1.64 -22.06 4.69
C ASP A 165 0.15 -22.33 4.48
N ARG A 166 -0.17 -23.42 3.79
CA ARG A 166 -1.54 -23.88 3.54
C ARG A 166 -2.00 -24.97 4.51
N SER A 167 -1.18 -25.31 5.50
CA SER A 167 -1.50 -26.37 6.48
C SER A 167 -2.60 -25.95 7.46
N LYS A 168 -2.86 -24.64 7.57
CA LYS A 168 -3.88 -24.06 8.46
C LYS A 168 -5.02 -23.44 7.65
N PRO A 169 -6.25 -23.46 8.18
CA PRO A 169 -7.37 -22.82 7.53
C PRO A 169 -7.22 -21.29 7.56
N HIS A 170 -7.52 -20.65 6.43
CA HIS A 170 -7.58 -19.21 6.28
C HIS A 170 -9.00 -18.81 5.87
N TYR A 171 -9.60 -17.91 6.62
CA TYR A 171 -10.96 -17.41 6.42
C TYR A 171 -10.91 -15.96 5.98
N PHE A 172 -11.68 -15.65 4.94
CA PHE A 172 -11.87 -14.28 4.47
C PHE A 172 -13.19 -13.74 4.99
N VAL A 173 -13.14 -12.57 5.63
CA VAL A 173 -14.30 -11.87 6.16
C VAL A 173 -14.53 -10.62 5.32
N VAL A 174 -15.72 -10.55 4.71
CA VAL A 174 -16.14 -9.44 3.84
C VAL A 174 -17.60 -9.10 3.99
N ASP A 175 -17.97 -7.92 3.50
CA ASP A 175 -19.34 -7.43 3.50
C ASP A 175 -20.30 -8.23 2.58
N SER A 176 -21.58 -7.87 2.66
CA SER A 176 -22.63 -8.53 1.89
C SER A 176 -22.61 -8.21 0.40
N ALA A 177 -21.99 -7.11 -0.02
CA ALA A 177 -21.91 -6.71 -1.43
C ALA A 177 -21.16 -7.74 -2.28
N MET A 178 -20.38 -8.59 -1.61
CA MET A 178 -19.61 -9.68 -2.19
C MET A 178 -20.41 -10.95 -2.53
N TYR A 179 -21.58 -11.15 -1.93
CA TYR A 179 -22.40 -12.34 -2.13
C TYR A 179 -23.17 -12.26 -3.45
N THR A 180 -22.44 -12.45 -4.55
CA THR A 180 -23.01 -12.54 -5.91
C THR A 180 -22.99 -13.99 -6.40
N ALA A 181 -23.92 -14.33 -7.29
CA ALA A 181 -24.00 -15.67 -7.90
C ALA A 181 -22.69 -16.08 -8.60
N GLY A 182 -21.92 -15.13 -9.13
CA GLY A 182 -20.62 -15.41 -9.74
C GLY A 182 -19.51 -15.66 -8.73
N THR A 183 -19.57 -15.04 -7.54
CA THR A 183 -18.55 -15.20 -6.50
C THR A 183 -18.73 -16.52 -5.76
N LEU A 184 -19.99 -16.92 -5.51
CA LEU A 184 -20.34 -18.19 -4.87
C LEU A 184 -19.99 -19.43 -5.69
N LYS A 185 -19.88 -19.29 -7.02
CA LYS A 185 -19.57 -20.39 -7.94
C LYS A 185 -18.07 -20.51 -8.24
N ASP A 186 -17.23 -19.61 -7.74
CA ASP A 186 -15.79 -19.67 -7.99
C ASP A 186 -15.14 -20.66 -7.01
N PRO A 187 -14.68 -21.85 -7.45
CA PRO A 187 -14.04 -22.82 -6.57
C PRO A 187 -12.66 -22.36 -6.08
N MET A 188 -12.14 -21.24 -6.59
CA MET A 188 -10.91 -20.62 -6.11
C MET A 188 -11.13 -19.69 -4.90
N LEU A 189 -12.38 -19.43 -4.49
CA LEU A 189 -12.73 -18.74 -3.25
C LEU A 189 -13.05 -19.73 -2.15
#